data_AF-A0A5S4TE06-F1
#
_entry.id   AF-A0A5S4TE06-F1
#
_cell.length_a   1.000
_cell.length_b   1.000
_cell.length_c   1.000
_cell.angle_alpha   90.00
_cell.angle_beta   90.00
_cell.angle_gamma   90.00
#
_symmetry.space_group_name_H-M   'P 1'
#
loop_
_entity.id
_entity.type
_entity.pdbx_description
1 polymer ?
#
loop_
_entity_poly.entity_id
_entity_poly.type
_entity_poly.pdbx_seq_one_letter_code
_entity_poly.pdbx_strand_id
1 'polypeptide(L)'
;MIIGGLYMKFFEENYSQEIPTRIKNLRKKHNITQSELGNAGQVSQVESGKRPITSSMLVYLNALTASSYTYIVFGELDEFIENLFHYFFSSILYRDLEAVDENLYSFMSDDLISIQSSCLSIAKTFANFNIQRKRFMISTETEMDTFHKKDDIDVWVGGKSYNPARSFRNNPINELTVIDFEEMADILLLMLRDNLIRSFEINVCNTLFELDKNGEPITFNLDKIDSIINKWWSENVSTEIIPNLIKKLRENPLFNIGFMINDILERMYKEDIPKSYLTSVPLVISKKARTTFAYRMTDGQQRDEAKLEQIHNDYIQLLHQGKDVAELNQKYSKEELERNGFSVHKSEDIKLTEERTFDEIISWVSNPYATSPIQERHAIQLEPTRFSQEDKKKIEKTASQGINDIDLVDLIELYDINLDNTNVSRHIEGVLTNNTQVTYYFQEQLNEELLSMASALDRVQQAFIKLLSKEEIRKFAL
;
A
#
# COMPACT_ATOMS: atom_id res chain seq x y z
N MET A 1 30.80 18.97 -20.23
CA MET A 1 30.92 18.14 -21.44
C MET A 1 29.75 18.53 -22.34
N ILE A 2 29.99 18.81 -23.62
CA ILE A 2 28.98 19.36 -24.54
C ILE A 2 27.93 18.27 -24.82
N ILE A 3 26.68 18.52 -24.42
CA ILE A 3 25.55 17.61 -24.62
C ILE A 3 24.86 18.02 -25.92
N GLY A 4 25.15 17.28 -26.99
CA GLY A 4 24.24 17.16 -28.12
C GLY A 4 23.17 16.13 -27.76
N GLY A 5 21.90 16.40 -28.08
CA GLY A 5 20.72 15.65 -27.60
C GLY A 5 20.94 14.15 -27.45
N LEU A 6 20.95 13.69 -26.20
CA LEU A 6 21.07 12.28 -25.83
C LEU A 6 19.68 11.65 -25.90
N TYR A 7 19.46 10.85 -26.93
CA TYR A 7 18.50 9.76 -26.84
C TYR A 7 19.03 8.73 -25.84
N MET A 8 18.17 7.95 -25.20
CA MET A 8 18.55 6.77 -24.42
C MET A 8 19.32 5.78 -25.28
N LYS A 9 20.64 5.65 -25.05
CA LYS A 9 21.50 4.75 -25.80
C LYS A 9 22.30 3.82 -24.90
N PHE A 10 21.59 2.96 -24.16
CA PHE A 10 22.21 1.99 -23.25
C PHE A 10 23.34 1.20 -23.93
N PHE A 11 23.07 0.66 -25.12
CA PHE A 11 24.04 -0.14 -25.86
C PHE A 11 25.21 0.71 -26.35
N GLU A 12 24.95 1.88 -26.96
CA GLU A 12 26.02 2.78 -27.41
C GLU A 12 26.94 3.21 -26.25
N GLU A 13 26.37 3.55 -25.10
CA GLU A 13 27.11 4.11 -23.96
C GLU A 13 27.88 3.04 -23.17
N ASN A 14 27.31 1.84 -22.99
CA ASN A 14 27.84 0.86 -22.06
C ASN A 14 28.45 -0.38 -22.75
N TYR A 15 27.94 -0.79 -23.92
CA TYR A 15 28.31 -2.08 -24.54
C TYR A 15 29.07 -1.95 -25.86
N SER A 16 28.87 -0.86 -26.61
CA SER A 16 29.53 -0.68 -27.91
C SER A 16 31.06 -0.65 -27.79
N GLN A 17 31.57 -0.14 -26.66
CA GLN A 17 33.00 -0.04 -26.36
C GLN A 17 33.65 -1.39 -26.04
N GLU A 18 32.87 -2.40 -25.67
CA GLU A 18 33.38 -3.74 -25.39
C GLU A 18 33.61 -4.57 -26.66
N ILE A 19 32.84 -4.29 -27.72
CA ILE A 19 32.85 -5.03 -28.98
C ILE A 19 34.28 -5.14 -29.57
N PRO A 20 35.09 -4.06 -29.67
CA PRO A 20 36.48 -4.15 -30.14
C PRO A 20 37.32 -5.18 -29.38
N THR A 21 37.23 -5.15 -28.04
CA THR A 21 37.98 -6.04 -27.16
C THR A 21 37.49 -7.48 -27.31
N ARG A 22 36.17 -7.69 -27.40
CA ARG A 22 35.56 -9.01 -27.59
C ARG A 22 35.97 -9.64 -28.91
N ILE A 23 35.91 -8.89 -30.01
CA ILE A 23 36.36 -9.33 -31.34
C ILE A 23 37.83 -9.72 -31.31
N LYS A 24 38.68 -8.87 -30.74
CA LYS A 24 40.12 -9.13 -30.63
C LYS A 24 40.42 -10.39 -29.81
N ASN A 25 39.69 -10.57 -28.71
CA ASN A 25 39.84 -11.74 -27.85
C ASN A 25 39.37 -13.02 -28.54
N LEU A 26 38.21 -12.99 -29.22
CA LEU A 26 37.72 -14.11 -30.03
C LEU A 26 38.73 -14.49 -31.11
N ARG A 27 39.22 -13.51 -31.87
CA ARG A 27 40.20 -13.74 -32.92
C ARG A 27 41.47 -14.41 -32.36
N LYS A 28 42.03 -13.87 -31.28
CA LYS A 28 43.24 -14.41 -30.64
C LYS A 28 43.01 -15.81 -30.07
N LYS A 29 41.88 -16.05 -29.40
CA LYS A 29 41.51 -17.34 -28.81
C LYS A 29 41.47 -18.44 -29.86
N HIS A 30 41.02 -18.13 -31.07
CA HIS A 30 40.90 -19.07 -32.18
C HIS A 30 42.12 -19.05 -33.14
N ASN A 31 43.19 -18.34 -32.81
CA ASN A 31 44.40 -18.18 -33.64
C ASN A 31 44.15 -17.63 -35.06
N ILE A 32 43.12 -16.78 -35.21
CA ILE A 32 42.75 -16.18 -36.49
C ILE A 32 43.62 -14.93 -36.74
N THR A 33 44.09 -14.74 -37.96
CA THR A 33 44.81 -13.51 -38.36
C THR A 33 43.81 -12.40 -38.74
N GLN A 34 44.25 -11.14 -38.68
CA GLN A 34 43.38 -10.03 -39.10
C GLN A 34 43.01 -10.12 -40.59
N SER A 35 43.88 -10.68 -41.42
CA SER A 35 43.65 -10.89 -42.86
C SER A 35 42.57 -11.94 -43.15
N GLU A 36 42.37 -12.91 -42.24
CA GLU A 36 41.32 -13.93 -42.37
C GLU A 36 39.93 -13.39 -42.01
N LEU A 37 39.85 -12.29 -41.25
CA LEU A 37 38.58 -11.59 -40.95
C LEU A 37 38.22 -10.51 -41.97
N GLY A 38 39.10 -10.23 -42.94
CA GLY A 38 38.91 -9.18 -43.94
C GLY A 38 40.18 -8.38 -44.19
N ASN A 39 40.04 -7.11 -44.58
CA ASN A 39 41.20 -6.25 -44.76
C ASN A 39 41.88 -5.98 -43.41
N ALA A 40 43.14 -6.43 -43.25
CA ALA A 40 43.86 -6.35 -41.97
C ALA A 40 43.91 -4.93 -41.38
N GLY A 41 44.00 -3.89 -42.22
CA GLY A 41 43.96 -2.49 -41.78
C GLY A 41 42.60 -2.09 -41.22
N GLN A 42 41.50 -2.51 -41.86
CA GLN A 42 40.15 -2.28 -41.36
C GLN A 42 39.87 -3.06 -40.08
N VAL A 43 40.24 -4.34 -40.03
CA VAL A 43 40.08 -5.18 -38.83
C VAL A 43 40.86 -4.58 -37.66
N SER A 44 42.09 -4.12 -37.89
CA SER A 44 42.88 -3.43 -36.86
C SER A 44 42.22 -2.14 -36.38
N GLN A 45 41.51 -1.40 -37.25
CA GLN A 45 40.77 -0.21 -36.84
C GLN A 45 39.57 -0.57 -35.96
N VAL A 46 38.82 -1.63 -36.31
CA VAL A 46 37.71 -2.15 -35.50
C VAL A 46 38.18 -2.64 -34.14
N GLU A 47 39.25 -3.45 -34.07
CA GLU A 47 39.83 -3.94 -32.80
C GLU A 47 40.39 -2.81 -31.90
N SER A 48 40.58 -1.62 -32.45
CA SER A 48 41.03 -0.43 -31.73
C SER A 48 39.89 0.55 -31.38
N GLY A 49 38.64 0.21 -31.71
CA GLY A 49 37.47 1.08 -31.50
C GLY A 49 37.38 2.27 -32.47
N LYS A 50 38.27 2.38 -33.45
CA LYS A 50 38.30 3.49 -34.42
C LYS A 50 37.22 3.37 -35.50
N ARG A 51 36.68 2.17 -35.69
CA ARG A 51 35.59 1.89 -36.65
C ARG A 51 34.60 0.89 -36.06
N PRO A 52 33.31 1.02 -36.40
CA PRO A 52 32.31 0.02 -36.06
C PRO A 52 32.59 -1.33 -36.73
N ILE A 53 32.13 -2.41 -36.11
CA ILE A 53 32.11 -3.73 -36.75
C ILE A 53 31.17 -3.73 -37.96
N THR A 54 31.57 -4.39 -39.04
CA THR A 54 30.76 -4.56 -40.26
C THR A 54 30.04 -5.91 -40.26
N SER A 55 28.93 -6.02 -41.01
CA SER A 55 28.22 -7.29 -41.20
C SER A 55 29.12 -8.39 -41.79
N SER A 56 30.02 -8.05 -42.70
CA SER A 56 31.00 -8.99 -43.25
C SER A 56 31.95 -9.56 -42.18
N MET A 57 32.42 -8.73 -41.25
CA MET A 57 33.25 -9.19 -40.14
C MET A 57 32.46 -10.08 -39.18
N LEU A 58 31.16 -9.81 -38.95
CA LEU A 58 30.29 -10.70 -38.18
C LEU A 58 30.19 -12.08 -38.83
N VAL A 59 29.93 -12.15 -40.14
CA VAL A 59 29.83 -13.42 -40.89
C VAL A 59 31.13 -14.22 -40.77
N TYR A 60 32.28 -13.58 -40.98
CA TYR A 60 33.57 -14.28 -40.87
C TYR A 60 33.87 -14.74 -39.44
N LEU A 61 33.56 -13.93 -38.42
CA LEU A 61 33.73 -14.32 -37.03
C LEU A 61 32.83 -15.51 -36.67
N ASN A 62 31.56 -15.49 -37.09
CA ASN A 62 30.64 -16.59 -36.88
C ASN A 62 31.17 -17.88 -37.53
N ALA A 63 31.55 -17.83 -38.81
CA ALA A 63 32.04 -18.98 -39.55
C ALA A 63 33.35 -19.56 -38.98
N LEU A 64 34.28 -18.72 -38.55
CA LEU A 64 35.62 -19.16 -38.10
C LEU A 64 35.68 -19.53 -36.61
N THR A 65 34.74 -19.06 -35.79
CA THR A 65 34.75 -19.30 -34.34
C THR A 65 33.58 -20.17 -33.85
N ALA A 66 32.57 -20.39 -34.70
CA ALA A 66 31.27 -20.95 -34.32
C ALA A 66 30.51 -20.15 -33.24
N SER A 67 30.91 -18.89 -32.98
CA SER A 67 30.22 -18.01 -32.05
C SER A 67 28.97 -17.42 -32.69
N SER A 68 27.85 -17.37 -31.94
CA SER A 68 26.61 -16.75 -32.44
C SER A 68 26.78 -15.24 -32.67
N TYR A 69 26.00 -14.66 -33.58
CA TYR A 69 25.96 -13.21 -33.77
C TYR A 69 25.58 -12.48 -32.48
N THR A 70 24.64 -13.05 -31.72
CA THR A 70 24.24 -12.58 -30.38
C THR A 70 25.44 -12.46 -29.46
N TYR A 71 26.27 -13.52 -29.32
CA TYR A 71 27.43 -13.48 -28.45
C TYR A 71 28.49 -12.48 -28.92
N ILE A 72 28.71 -12.38 -30.24
CA ILE A 72 29.70 -11.42 -30.78
C ILE A 72 29.29 -9.98 -30.44
N VAL A 73 28.01 -9.64 -30.58
CA VAL A 73 27.49 -8.27 -30.39
C VAL A 73 27.20 -7.95 -28.92
N PHE A 74 26.50 -8.83 -28.20
CA PHE A 74 26.03 -8.58 -26.84
C PHE A 74 26.90 -9.23 -25.76
N GLY A 75 27.69 -10.25 -26.09
CA GLY A 75 28.45 -11.03 -25.11
C GLY A 75 27.60 -12.12 -24.47
N GLU A 76 27.79 -12.35 -23.17
CA GLU A 76 26.91 -13.23 -22.41
C GLU A 76 25.53 -12.56 -22.27
N LEU A 77 24.53 -13.11 -22.97
CA LEU A 77 23.23 -12.47 -23.09
C LEU A 77 22.55 -12.28 -21.72
N ASP A 78 22.73 -13.25 -20.83
CA ASP A 78 22.29 -13.20 -19.44
C ASP A 78 22.78 -11.95 -18.69
N GLU A 79 24.07 -11.63 -18.80
CA GLU A 79 24.69 -10.46 -18.17
C GLU A 79 24.23 -9.17 -18.85
N PHE A 80 24.10 -9.19 -20.18
CA PHE A 80 23.56 -8.07 -20.94
C PHE A 80 22.14 -7.69 -20.50
N ILE A 81 21.25 -8.69 -20.37
CA ILE A 81 19.85 -8.47 -19.95
C ILE A 81 19.78 -8.02 -18.50
N GLU A 82 20.62 -8.55 -17.63
CA GLU A 82 20.74 -8.11 -16.23
C GLU A 82 21.11 -6.62 -16.16
N ASN A 83 22.15 -6.19 -16.86
CA ASN A 83 22.58 -4.79 -16.87
C ASN A 83 21.56 -3.87 -17.56
N LEU A 84 20.92 -4.34 -18.65
CA LEU A 84 19.86 -3.59 -19.33
C LEU A 84 18.65 -3.39 -18.42
N PHE A 85 18.23 -4.43 -17.70
CA PHE A 85 17.13 -4.35 -16.75
C PHE A 85 17.45 -3.35 -15.64
N HIS A 86 18.64 -3.42 -15.02
CA HIS A 86 19.03 -2.47 -13.98
C HIS A 86 19.05 -1.03 -14.48
N TYR A 87 19.58 -0.80 -15.69
CA TYR A 87 19.63 0.53 -16.31
C TYR A 87 18.23 1.10 -16.60
N PHE A 88 17.30 0.28 -17.09
CA PHE A 88 15.91 0.73 -17.30
C PHE A 88 15.14 0.86 -15.99
N PHE A 89 15.33 -0.06 -15.05
CA PHE A 89 14.66 -0.04 -13.77
C PHE A 89 15.14 1.12 -12.88
N SER A 90 16.38 1.60 -13.02
CA SER A 90 16.86 2.80 -12.31
C SER A 90 16.09 4.07 -12.69
N SER A 91 15.29 4.05 -13.77
CA SER A 91 14.38 5.15 -14.08
C SER A 91 13.36 5.45 -12.97
N ILE A 92 13.05 4.49 -12.09
CA ILE A 92 12.12 4.71 -10.96
C ILE A 92 12.64 5.69 -9.92
N LEU A 93 13.95 5.93 -9.90
CA LEU A 93 14.63 6.84 -8.96
C LEU A 93 14.33 8.31 -9.28
N TYR A 94 14.00 8.62 -10.53
CA TYR A 94 13.67 9.98 -10.93
C TYR A 94 12.20 10.28 -10.72
N ARG A 95 11.86 11.57 -10.69
CA ARG A 95 10.48 12.05 -10.77
C ARG A 95 9.75 11.49 -12.00
N ASP A 96 8.42 11.50 -11.94
CA ASP A 96 7.56 11.05 -13.02
C ASP A 96 7.87 11.88 -14.28
N LEU A 97 8.51 11.25 -15.27
CA LEU A 97 9.05 11.95 -16.43
C LEU A 97 7.93 12.58 -17.28
N GLU A 98 6.74 11.99 -17.27
CA GLU A 98 5.55 12.52 -17.93
C GLU A 98 5.02 13.83 -17.30
N ALA A 99 5.37 14.10 -16.03
CA ALA A 99 4.79 15.20 -15.26
C ALA A 99 5.76 16.36 -14.98
N VAL A 100 7.05 16.21 -15.29
CA VAL A 100 8.08 17.23 -15.04
C VAL A 100 8.38 18.04 -16.29
N ASP A 101 8.96 19.23 -16.11
CA ASP A 101 9.44 20.05 -17.22
C ASP A 101 10.51 19.30 -18.04
N GLU A 102 10.41 19.35 -19.37
CA GLU A 102 11.34 18.68 -20.30
C GLU A 102 12.81 19.07 -20.06
N ASN A 103 13.07 20.24 -19.47
CA ASN A 103 14.42 20.72 -19.17
C ASN A 103 14.97 20.23 -17.84
N LEU A 104 14.18 19.54 -17.00
CA LEU A 104 14.65 19.02 -15.72
C LEU A 104 15.71 17.93 -15.92
N TYR A 105 15.52 17.06 -16.91
CA TYR A 105 16.44 15.98 -17.26
C TYR A 105 16.83 16.04 -18.74
N SER A 106 18.11 16.22 -19.02
CA SER A 106 18.64 16.31 -20.39
C SER A 106 18.56 15.00 -21.18
N PHE A 107 18.21 13.90 -20.53
CA PHE A 107 18.11 12.54 -21.10
C PHE A 107 16.67 12.10 -21.35
N MET A 108 15.68 12.95 -21.10
CA MET A 108 14.27 12.61 -21.24
C MET A 108 13.90 12.32 -22.71
N SER A 109 13.12 11.27 -22.92
CA SER A 109 12.57 10.89 -24.23
C SER A 109 11.25 10.14 -24.07
N ASP A 110 10.44 10.09 -25.14
CA ASP A 110 9.17 9.33 -25.16
C ASP A 110 9.40 7.84 -24.82
N ASP A 111 10.48 7.25 -25.34
CA ASP A 111 10.89 5.88 -25.02
C ASP A 111 11.13 5.71 -23.52
N LEU A 112 11.85 6.65 -22.89
CA LEU A 112 12.14 6.59 -21.46
C LEU A 112 10.91 6.80 -20.59
N ILE A 113 9.99 7.67 -21.00
CA ILE A 113 8.70 7.85 -20.31
C ILE A 113 7.92 6.52 -20.31
N SER A 114 7.87 5.83 -21.46
CA SER A 114 7.23 4.50 -21.57
C SER A 114 7.93 3.45 -20.69
N ILE A 115 9.27 3.40 -20.74
CA ILE A 115 10.08 2.49 -19.91
C ILE A 115 9.83 2.76 -18.42
N GLN A 116 9.90 4.02 -17.99
CA GLN A 116 9.70 4.40 -16.59
C GLN A 116 8.29 4.03 -16.11
N SER A 117 7.26 4.29 -16.91
CA SER A 117 5.88 3.94 -16.56
C SER A 117 5.73 2.44 -16.26
N SER A 118 6.32 1.58 -17.11
CA SER A 118 6.32 0.13 -16.89
C SER A 118 7.13 -0.28 -15.65
N CYS A 119 8.30 0.33 -15.40
CA CYS A 119 9.13 0.05 -14.23
C CYS A 119 8.45 0.48 -12.92
N LEU A 120 7.83 1.66 -12.90
CA LEU A 120 7.02 2.15 -11.78
C LEU A 120 5.83 1.21 -11.51
N SER A 121 5.20 0.67 -12.55
CA SER A 121 4.05 -0.22 -12.40
C SER A 121 4.39 -1.51 -11.63
N ILE A 122 5.58 -2.07 -11.86
CA ILE A 122 6.04 -3.28 -11.19
C ILE A 122 6.70 -2.98 -9.84
N ALA A 123 7.41 -1.85 -9.70
CA ALA A 123 7.99 -1.41 -8.43
C ALA A 123 6.93 -1.22 -7.33
N LYS A 124 5.68 -0.91 -7.70
CA LYS A 124 4.52 -0.86 -6.79
C LYS A 124 4.26 -2.14 -6.01
N THR A 125 4.85 -3.28 -6.40
CA THR A 125 4.78 -4.50 -5.60
C THR A 125 5.48 -4.39 -4.24
N PHE A 126 6.37 -3.40 -4.06
CA PHE A 126 7.12 -3.18 -2.83
C PHE A 126 6.48 -2.06 -2.00
N ALA A 127 6.04 -2.40 -0.80
CA ALA A 127 5.46 -1.51 0.19
C ALA A 127 6.35 -0.30 0.49
N ASN A 128 7.61 -0.57 0.84
CA ASN A 128 8.60 0.45 1.15
C ASN A 128 8.77 1.44 -0.01
N PHE A 129 8.87 0.93 -1.25
CA PHE A 129 8.95 1.78 -2.43
C PHE A 129 7.76 2.74 -2.49
N ASN A 130 6.52 2.26 -2.35
CA ASN A 130 5.34 3.14 -2.43
C ASN A 130 5.35 4.24 -1.35
N ILE A 131 5.72 3.90 -0.11
CA ILE A 131 5.80 4.86 1.00
C ILE A 131 6.87 5.93 0.72
N GLN A 132 8.07 5.50 0.35
CA GLN A 132 9.20 6.40 0.12
C GLN A 132 9.02 7.22 -1.16
N ARG A 133 8.43 6.62 -2.22
CA ARG A 133 8.14 7.31 -3.49
C ARG A 133 7.09 8.40 -3.30
N LYS A 134 6.07 8.19 -2.45
CA LYS A 134 5.09 9.23 -2.09
C LYS A 134 5.77 10.44 -1.45
N ARG A 135 6.64 10.19 -0.46
CA ARG A 135 7.44 11.22 0.21
C ARG A 135 8.40 11.93 -0.74
N PHE A 136 9.01 11.19 -1.65
CA PHE A 136 9.86 11.75 -2.68
C PHE A 136 9.09 12.71 -3.61
N MET A 137 7.87 12.36 -4.02
CA MET A 137 7.07 13.22 -4.91
C MET A 137 6.70 14.57 -4.29
N ILE A 138 6.42 14.61 -2.99
CA ILE A 138 6.14 15.85 -2.25
C ILE A 138 7.41 16.63 -1.86
N SER A 139 8.58 16.00 -1.93
CA SER A 139 9.86 16.65 -1.61
C SER A 139 10.31 17.61 -2.72
N THR A 140 11.48 18.24 -2.57
CA THR A 140 12.16 18.98 -3.65
C THR A 140 13.29 18.18 -4.31
N GLU A 141 13.51 16.93 -3.93
CA GLU A 141 14.57 16.08 -4.49
C GLU A 141 14.26 15.77 -5.95
N THR A 142 15.30 15.70 -6.79
CA THR A 142 15.15 15.31 -8.20
C THR A 142 15.35 13.80 -8.39
N GLU A 143 16.10 13.17 -7.50
CA GLU A 143 16.40 11.74 -7.57
C GLU A 143 16.31 11.14 -6.17
N MET A 144 15.75 9.93 -6.07
CA MET A 144 15.70 9.15 -4.85
C MET A 144 17.09 8.63 -4.51
N ASP A 145 17.47 8.73 -3.24
CA ASP A 145 18.69 8.10 -2.76
C ASP A 145 18.53 6.57 -2.73
N THR A 146 19.63 5.85 -2.98
CA THR A 146 19.66 4.38 -2.93
C THR A 146 20.50 3.89 -1.77
N PHE A 147 20.09 2.76 -1.21
CA PHE A 147 20.76 2.15 -0.08
C PHE A 147 20.53 0.65 -0.02
N HIS A 148 21.59 -0.13 -0.24
CA HIS A 148 21.51 -1.58 -0.12
C HIS A 148 21.64 -2.01 1.34
N LYS A 149 20.56 -2.54 1.91
CA LYS A 149 20.45 -2.82 3.35
C LYS A 149 21.40 -3.91 3.82
N LYS A 150 21.88 -4.79 2.92
CA LYS A 150 22.90 -5.79 3.25
C LYS A 150 24.26 -5.16 3.58
N ASP A 151 24.50 -3.94 3.11
CA ASP A 151 25.72 -3.19 3.37
C ASP A 151 25.61 -2.28 4.61
N ASP A 152 24.44 -2.24 5.26
CA ASP A 152 24.18 -1.52 6.53
C ASP A 152 24.76 -2.28 7.74
N ILE A 153 26.07 -2.49 7.72
CA ILE A 153 26.78 -3.24 8.75
C ILE A 153 27.86 -2.36 9.40
N ASP A 154 27.92 -2.41 10.73
CA ASP A 154 29.01 -1.79 11.47
C ASP A 154 30.26 -2.68 11.46
N VAL A 155 31.33 -2.17 10.86
CA VAL A 155 32.64 -2.82 10.75
C VAL A 155 33.64 -2.08 11.63
N TRP A 156 34.33 -2.82 12.51
CA TRP A 156 35.36 -2.26 13.39
C TRP A 156 36.74 -2.36 12.76
N VAL A 157 37.39 -1.22 12.52
CA VAL A 157 38.76 -1.14 11.98
C VAL A 157 39.57 -0.15 12.81
N GLY A 158 40.70 -0.60 13.37
CA GLY A 158 41.62 0.29 14.10
C GLY A 158 41.01 1.00 15.32
N GLY A 159 40.04 0.36 16.00
CA GLY A 159 39.36 0.93 17.16
C GLY A 159 38.24 1.94 16.84
N LYS A 160 37.86 2.08 15.56
CA LYS A 160 36.73 2.90 15.11
C LYS A 160 35.69 2.03 14.41
N SER A 161 34.41 2.33 14.60
CA SER A 161 33.32 1.73 13.83
C SER A 161 33.13 2.51 12.53
N TYR A 162 32.97 1.78 11.44
CA TYR A 162 32.65 2.29 10.12
C TYR A 162 31.49 1.49 9.56
N ASN A 163 30.52 2.17 8.97
CA ASN A 163 29.45 1.54 8.22
C ASN A 163 29.71 1.79 6.73
N PRO A 164 30.05 0.77 5.92
CA PRO A 164 30.42 0.96 4.51
C PRO A 164 29.37 1.72 3.70
N ALA A 165 28.09 1.48 3.99
CA ALA A 165 26.99 2.13 3.27
C ALA A 165 26.75 3.60 3.71
N ARG A 166 27.27 4.02 4.87
CA ARG A 166 27.00 5.35 5.46
C ARG A 166 28.24 6.22 5.63
N SER A 167 29.32 5.66 6.16
CA SER A 167 30.53 6.39 6.59
C SER A 167 31.35 7.01 5.46
N PHE A 168 31.13 6.59 4.21
CA PHE A 168 31.88 7.08 3.05
C PHE A 168 31.06 7.94 2.09
N ARG A 169 29.80 8.29 2.45
CA ARG A 169 28.97 9.20 1.66
C ARG A 169 29.35 10.65 1.94
N ASN A 170 29.33 11.48 0.89
CA ASN A 170 29.53 12.92 1.04
C ASN A 170 28.32 13.60 1.71
N ASN A 171 27.12 13.07 1.46
CA ASN A 171 25.87 13.56 2.02
C ASN A 171 25.22 12.47 2.89
N PRO A 172 24.58 12.83 4.01
CA PRO A 172 23.77 11.91 4.79
C PRO A 172 22.60 11.35 3.98
N ILE A 173 22.20 10.12 4.30
CA ILE A 173 21.06 9.44 3.69
C ILE A 173 19.76 10.12 4.14
N ASN A 174 18.88 10.42 3.18
CA ASN A 174 17.52 10.83 3.51
C ASN A 174 16.64 9.60 3.78
N GLU A 175 16.54 9.20 5.05
CA GLU A 175 15.75 8.03 5.48
C GLU A 175 14.25 8.11 5.12
N LEU A 176 13.75 9.29 4.74
CA LEU A 176 12.35 9.49 4.33
C LEU A 176 12.10 9.21 2.85
N THR A 177 13.14 9.13 2.02
CA THR A 177 12.98 8.94 0.57
C THR A 177 13.90 7.88 -0.01
N VAL A 178 14.83 7.34 0.79
CA VAL A 178 15.74 6.27 0.39
C VAL A 178 15.02 4.93 0.18
N ILE A 179 15.47 4.17 -0.81
CA ILE A 179 14.99 2.80 -1.10
C ILE A 179 16.15 1.80 -1.26
N ASP A 180 15.87 0.52 -1.00
CA ASP A 180 16.77 -0.59 -1.34
C ASP A 180 16.58 -1.00 -2.80
N PHE A 181 17.11 -0.16 -3.69
CA PHE A 181 17.03 -0.35 -5.14
C PHE A 181 17.60 -1.70 -5.58
N GLU A 182 18.76 -2.08 -5.06
CA GLU A 182 19.45 -3.33 -5.43
C GLU A 182 18.62 -4.55 -5.05
N GLU A 183 18.10 -4.63 -3.82
CA GLU A 183 17.26 -5.76 -3.40
C GLU A 183 15.96 -5.85 -4.24
N MET A 184 15.33 -4.71 -4.53
CA MET A 184 14.14 -4.65 -5.37
C MET A 184 14.43 -5.12 -6.81
N ALA A 185 15.51 -4.61 -7.41
CA ALA A 185 15.92 -4.94 -8.77
C ALA A 185 16.28 -6.44 -8.88
N ASP A 186 17.06 -6.96 -7.92
CA ASP A 186 17.43 -8.38 -7.85
C ASP A 186 16.20 -9.29 -7.80
N ILE A 187 15.23 -8.98 -6.94
CA ILE A 187 14.02 -9.80 -6.78
C ILE A 187 13.21 -9.81 -8.08
N LEU A 188 12.99 -8.64 -8.69
CA LEU A 188 12.23 -8.55 -9.94
C LEU A 188 12.98 -9.21 -11.10
N LEU A 189 14.29 -9.02 -11.19
CA LEU A 189 15.10 -9.65 -12.22
C LEU A 189 15.07 -11.18 -12.09
N LEU A 190 15.16 -11.72 -10.86
CA LEU A 190 15.02 -13.17 -10.64
C LEU A 190 13.68 -13.71 -11.15
N MET A 191 12.61 -12.90 -11.10
CA MET A 191 11.30 -13.29 -11.64
C MET A 191 11.20 -13.06 -13.15
N LEU A 192 11.89 -12.07 -13.71
CA LEU A 192 11.71 -11.67 -15.11
C LEU A 192 12.73 -12.30 -16.06
N ARG A 193 13.90 -12.71 -15.56
CA ARG A 193 15.10 -13.05 -16.34
C ARG A 193 14.82 -13.96 -17.53
N ASP A 194 14.21 -15.13 -17.29
CA ASP A 194 13.97 -16.13 -18.35
C ASP A 194 13.03 -15.60 -19.44
N ASN A 195 12.00 -14.85 -19.05
CA ASN A 195 11.05 -14.24 -19.98
C ASN A 195 11.69 -13.08 -20.77
N LEU A 196 12.53 -12.27 -20.12
CA LEU A 196 13.27 -11.19 -20.77
C LEU A 196 14.27 -11.73 -21.79
N ILE A 197 15.08 -12.72 -21.42
CA ILE A 197 16.06 -13.36 -22.32
C ILE A 197 15.34 -13.94 -23.54
N ARG A 198 14.33 -14.79 -23.31
CA ARG A 198 13.57 -15.41 -24.40
C ARG A 198 12.92 -14.37 -25.32
N SER A 199 12.32 -13.34 -24.74
CA SER A 199 11.67 -12.29 -25.51
C SER A 199 12.69 -11.45 -26.30
N PHE A 200 13.85 -11.17 -25.71
CA PHE A 200 14.93 -10.45 -26.38
C PHE A 200 15.50 -11.24 -27.56
N GLU A 201 15.72 -12.54 -27.41
CA GLU A 201 16.15 -13.41 -28.51
C GLU A 201 15.14 -13.35 -29.68
N ILE A 202 13.85 -13.43 -29.36
CA ILE A 202 12.78 -13.47 -30.36
C ILE A 202 12.60 -12.12 -31.07
N ASN A 203 12.59 -11.02 -30.33
CA ASN A 203 12.14 -9.71 -30.83
C ASN A 203 13.28 -8.73 -31.12
N VAL A 204 14.48 -8.96 -30.57
CA VAL A 204 15.67 -8.13 -30.82
C VAL A 204 16.68 -8.90 -31.66
N CYS A 205 17.12 -10.08 -31.22
CA CYS A 205 18.15 -10.83 -31.95
C CYS A 205 17.67 -11.30 -33.33
N ASN A 206 16.47 -11.87 -33.46
CA ASN A 206 15.96 -12.27 -34.77
C ASN A 206 15.76 -11.08 -35.72
N THR A 207 15.43 -9.90 -35.20
CA THR A 207 15.28 -8.68 -36.01
C THR A 207 16.65 -8.14 -36.45
N LEU A 208 17.65 -8.15 -35.57
CA LEU A 208 19.00 -7.69 -35.88
C LEU A 208 19.81 -8.64 -36.76
N PHE A 209 19.54 -9.94 -36.65
CA PHE A 209 20.29 -11.01 -37.30
C PHE A 209 19.41 -11.84 -38.24
N GLU A 210 18.45 -11.19 -38.92
CA GLU A 210 17.66 -11.84 -39.95
C GLU A 210 18.59 -12.33 -41.07
N LEU A 211 18.57 -13.64 -41.33
CA LEU A 211 19.49 -14.27 -42.26
C LEU A 211 18.90 -14.37 -43.66
N ASP A 212 19.74 -14.12 -44.67
CA ASP A 212 19.39 -14.44 -46.05
C ASP A 212 19.47 -15.95 -46.33
N LYS A 213 19.24 -16.32 -47.60
CA LYS A 213 19.31 -17.71 -48.06
C LYS A 213 20.70 -18.35 -47.89
N ASN A 214 21.75 -17.55 -47.70
CA ASN A 214 23.13 -17.99 -47.54
C ASN A 214 23.57 -17.98 -46.07
N GLY A 215 22.72 -17.57 -45.13
CA GLY A 215 23.04 -17.50 -43.70
C GLY A 215 23.72 -16.20 -43.27
N GLU A 216 23.68 -15.14 -44.08
CA GLU A 216 24.28 -13.83 -43.77
C GLU A 216 23.24 -12.87 -43.18
N PRO A 217 23.58 -12.10 -42.13
CA PRO A 217 22.66 -11.15 -41.51
C PRO A 217 22.48 -9.91 -42.40
N ILE A 218 21.28 -9.74 -42.94
CA ILE A 218 20.97 -8.64 -43.89
C ILE A 218 20.44 -7.37 -43.21
N THR A 219 19.94 -7.49 -41.97
CA THR A 219 19.33 -6.37 -41.24
C THR A 219 20.27 -5.71 -40.23
N PHE A 220 21.45 -6.28 -40.00
CA PHE A 220 22.37 -5.81 -38.96
C PHE A 220 22.83 -4.37 -39.19
N ASN A 221 22.58 -3.52 -38.19
CA ASN A 221 23.08 -2.16 -38.13
C ASN A 221 23.26 -1.75 -36.66
N LEU A 222 24.50 -1.43 -36.26
CA LEU A 222 24.83 -1.01 -34.89
C LEU A 222 24.04 0.22 -34.44
N ASP A 223 23.87 1.20 -35.33
CA ASP A 223 23.23 2.48 -35.00
C ASP A 223 21.72 2.31 -34.71
N LYS A 224 21.15 1.14 -35.04
CA LYS A 224 19.74 0.81 -34.79
C LYS A 224 19.51 -0.02 -33.54
N ILE A 225 20.55 -0.51 -32.87
CA ILE A 225 20.41 -1.47 -31.76
C ILE A 225 19.57 -0.86 -30.63
N ASP A 226 19.92 0.33 -30.14
CA ASP A 226 19.16 1.00 -29.06
C ASP A 226 17.71 1.26 -29.45
N SER A 227 17.45 1.70 -30.69
CA SER A 227 16.09 1.89 -31.18
C SER A 227 15.26 0.60 -31.19
N ILE A 228 15.89 -0.54 -31.54
CA ILE A 228 15.22 -1.85 -31.52
C ILE A 228 15.00 -2.32 -30.08
N ILE A 229 15.95 -2.08 -29.17
CA ILE A 229 15.81 -2.42 -27.75
C ILE A 229 14.68 -1.62 -27.10
N ASN A 230 14.65 -0.30 -27.28
CA ASN A 230 13.59 0.54 -26.73
C ASN A 230 12.22 0.13 -27.27
N LYS A 231 12.14 -0.17 -28.57
CA LYS A 231 10.93 -0.68 -29.20
C LYS A 231 10.49 -2.02 -28.61
N TRP A 232 11.41 -2.97 -28.44
CA TRP A 232 11.13 -4.26 -27.79
C TRP A 232 10.59 -4.09 -26.37
N TRP A 233 11.20 -3.19 -25.58
CA TRP A 233 10.71 -2.92 -24.25
C TRP A 233 9.28 -2.39 -24.28
N SER A 234 9.03 -1.36 -25.09
CA SER A 234 7.72 -0.73 -25.21
C SER A 234 6.64 -1.67 -25.75
N GLU A 235 6.96 -2.48 -26.78
CA GLU A 235 5.97 -3.32 -27.48
C GLU A 235 5.76 -4.70 -26.88
N ASN A 236 6.73 -5.24 -26.12
CA ASN A 236 6.67 -6.60 -25.56
C ASN A 236 6.81 -6.61 -24.04
N VAL A 237 7.82 -5.93 -23.48
CA VAL A 237 8.08 -6.00 -22.03
C VAL A 237 6.98 -5.27 -21.26
N SER A 238 6.68 -4.03 -21.66
CA SER A 238 5.67 -3.17 -21.02
C SER A 238 4.23 -3.65 -21.22
N THR A 239 3.93 -4.32 -22.33
CA THR A 239 2.57 -4.70 -22.73
C THR A 239 2.20 -6.13 -22.33
N GLU A 240 3.17 -7.03 -22.23
CA GLU A 240 2.92 -8.45 -22.00
C GLU A 240 3.68 -8.96 -20.76
N ILE A 241 5.01 -8.83 -20.72
CA ILE A 241 5.83 -9.49 -19.68
C ILE A 241 5.55 -8.90 -18.30
N ILE A 242 5.68 -7.57 -18.14
CA ILE A 242 5.44 -6.88 -16.87
C ILE A 242 3.98 -7.05 -16.42
N PRO A 243 2.96 -6.79 -17.26
CA PRO A 243 1.56 -6.99 -16.86
C PRO A 243 1.23 -8.42 -16.41
N ASN A 244 1.77 -9.43 -17.07
CA ASN A 244 1.56 -10.83 -16.69
C ASN A 244 2.17 -11.13 -15.31
N LEU A 245 3.36 -10.61 -15.01
CA LEU A 245 3.97 -10.75 -13.68
C LEU A 245 3.16 -9.98 -12.62
N ILE A 246 2.72 -8.75 -12.91
CA ILE A 246 1.88 -7.98 -11.98
C ILE A 246 0.60 -8.74 -11.62
N LYS A 247 -0.04 -9.42 -12.58
CA LYS A 247 -1.22 -10.25 -12.30
C LYS A 247 -0.90 -11.34 -11.28
N LYS A 248 0.20 -12.09 -11.46
CA LYS A 248 0.67 -13.11 -10.51
C LYS A 248 0.99 -12.50 -9.14
N LEU A 249 1.67 -11.35 -9.10
CA LEU A 249 2.04 -10.66 -7.87
C LEU A 249 0.82 -10.18 -7.07
N ARG A 250 -0.24 -9.73 -7.74
CA ARG A 250 -1.51 -9.34 -7.09
C ARG A 250 -2.28 -10.52 -6.49
N GLU A 251 -2.14 -11.71 -7.06
CA GLU A 251 -2.75 -12.93 -6.53
C GLU A 251 -1.97 -13.48 -5.31
N ASN A 252 -0.68 -13.12 -5.16
CA ASN A 252 0.15 -13.52 -4.05
C ASN A 252 0.01 -12.57 -2.84
N PRO A 253 -0.38 -13.04 -1.64
CA PRO A 253 -0.60 -12.15 -0.49
C PRO A 253 0.62 -11.33 -0.07
N LEU A 254 1.84 -11.87 -0.20
CA LEU A 254 3.07 -11.17 0.19
C LEU A 254 3.33 -9.97 -0.72
N PHE A 255 3.26 -10.17 -2.03
CA PHE A 255 3.52 -9.12 -3.02
C PHE A 255 2.33 -8.16 -3.18
N ASN A 256 1.10 -8.63 -2.99
CA ASN A 256 -0.09 -7.81 -3.04
C ASN A 256 -0.13 -6.70 -1.99
N ILE A 257 0.58 -6.87 -0.86
CA ILE A 257 0.76 -5.83 0.16
C ILE A 257 1.24 -4.50 -0.45
N GLY A 258 2.20 -4.53 -1.38
CA GLY A 258 2.69 -3.32 -2.03
C GLY A 258 1.58 -2.60 -2.78
N PHE A 259 0.81 -3.32 -3.60
CA PHE A 259 -0.30 -2.73 -4.35
C PHE A 259 -1.40 -2.18 -3.43
N MET A 260 -1.70 -2.87 -2.32
CA MET A 260 -2.65 -2.39 -1.31
C MET A 260 -2.18 -1.07 -0.70
N ILE A 261 -0.90 -0.95 -0.35
CA ILE A 261 -0.32 0.29 0.19
C ILE A 261 -0.35 1.40 -0.85
N ASN A 262 -0.03 1.12 -2.11
CA ASN A 262 -0.19 2.11 -3.18
C ASN A 262 -1.64 2.62 -3.26
N ASP A 263 -2.64 1.74 -3.18
CA ASP A 263 -4.05 2.15 -3.23
C ASP A 263 -4.46 2.95 -1.98
N ILE A 264 -3.93 2.60 -0.80
CA ILE A 264 -4.10 3.40 0.44
C ILE A 264 -3.56 4.81 0.23
N LEU A 265 -2.31 4.96 -0.23
CA LEU A 265 -1.62 6.25 -0.36
C LEU A 265 -2.19 7.14 -1.47
N GLU A 266 -2.65 6.55 -2.58
CA GLU A 266 -3.13 7.31 -3.75
C GLU A 266 -4.62 7.61 -3.71
N ARG A 267 -5.44 6.73 -3.11
CA ARG A 267 -6.91 6.85 -3.18
C ARG A 267 -7.56 7.22 -1.86
N MET A 268 -7.05 6.67 -0.76
CA MET A 268 -7.69 6.75 0.56
C MET A 268 -7.11 7.87 1.43
N TYR A 269 -5.79 7.98 1.44
CA TYR A 269 -5.07 9.04 2.14
C TYR A 269 -5.32 10.38 1.45
N LYS A 270 -5.62 11.42 2.24
CA LYS A 270 -5.86 12.78 1.76
C LYS A 270 -4.89 13.75 2.41
N GLU A 271 -4.00 14.33 1.63
CA GLU A 271 -3.11 15.41 2.07
C GLU A 271 -3.89 16.74 2.20
N ASP A 272 -3.34 17.66 2.99
CA ASP A 272 -3.81 19.05 3.11
C ASP A 272 -5.31 19.22 3.43
N ILE A 273 -5.84 18.34 4.28
CA ILE A 273 -7.20 18.47 4.80
C ILE A 273 -7.25 19.78 5.62
N PRO A 274 -8.23 20.67 5.37
CA PRO A 274 -8.41 21.86 6.20
C PRO A 274 -8.60 21.45 7.66
N LYS A 275 -7.72 21.93 8.55
CA LYS A 275 -7.87 21.67 9.99
C LYS A 275 -9.25 22.11 10.44
N SER A 276 -9.93 21.24 11.16
CA SER A 276 -11.18 21.62 11.83
C SER A 276 -10.87 22.72 12.85
N TYR A 277 -11.52 23.87 12.73
CA TYR A 277 -11.49 24.91 13.77
C TYR A 277 -12.54 24.68 14.86
N LEU A 278 -13.46 23.73 14.64
CA LEU A 278 -14.38 23.27 15.65
C LEU A 278 -13.64 22.26 16.55
N THR A 279 -13.91 22.33 17.85
CA THR A 279 -13.46 21.32 18.82
C THR A 279 -14.62 20.44 19.31
N SER A 280 -15.85 20.76 18.91
CA SER A 280 -17.08 20.08 19.33
C SER A 280 -18.14 20.03 18.23
N VAL A 281 -19.13 19.16 18.45
CA VAL A 281 -20.31 18.96 17.61
C VAL A 281 -21.58 18.96 18.45
N PRO A 282 -22.70 19.47 17.90
CA PRO A 282 -24.01 19.33 18.53
C PRO A 282 -24.51 17.90 18.35
N LEU A 283 -24.48 17.12 19.42
CA LEU A 283 -25.07 15.79 19.49
C LEU A 283 -26.53 15.92 19.94
N VAL A 284 -27.46 15.55 19.05
CA VAL A 284 -28.87 15.46 19.38
C VAL A 284 -29.15 14.09 19.97
N ILE A 285 -29.63 14.08 21.21
CA ILE A 285 -30.04 12.87 21.94
C ILE A 285 -31.55 12.95 22.12
N SER A 286 -32.25 11.88 21.71
CA SER A 286 -33.70 11.78 21.88
C SER A 286 -34.13 10.40 22.35
N LYS A 287 -35.09 10.37 23.26
CA LYS A 287 -35.71 9.17 23.80
C LYS A 287 -37.21 9.41 23.86
N LYS A 288 -37.99 8.45 23.38
CA LYS A 288 -39.45 8.49 23.51
C LYS A 288 -39.87 8.03 24.91
N ALA A 289 -40.91 8.65 25.42
CA ALA A 289 -41.62 8.25 26.62
C ALA A 289 -41.98 6.77 26.53
N ARG A 290 -41.63 6.02 27.58
CA ARG A 290 -41.98 4.61 27.69
C ARG A 290 -42.52 4.31 29.07
N THR A 291 -43.39 3.33 29.13
CA THR A 291 -43.86 2.80 30.41
C THR A 291 -42.94 1.67 30.84
N THR A 292 -42.25 1.84 31.96
CA THR A 292 -41.42 0.81 32.60
C THR A 292 -42.17 0.19 33.77
N PHE A 293 -42.00 -1.12 33.91
CA PHE A 293 -42.50 -1.90 35.04
C PHE A 293 -41.32 -2.34 35.88
N ALA A 294 -41.28 -1.89 37.12
CA ALA A 294 -40.23 -2.25 38.07
C ALA A 294 -40.82 -3.03 39.23
N TYR A 295 -40.02 -3.96 39.74
CA TYR A 295 -40.33 -4.75 40.92
C TYR A 295 -39.29 -4.47 42.00
N ARG A 296 -39.74 -4.04 43.18
CA ARG A 296 -38.90 -3.77 44.34
C ARG A 296 -39.18 -4.80 45.44
N MET A 297 -38.13 -5.53 45.80
CA MET A 297 -38.11 -6.33 47.02
C MET A 297 -37.77 -5.43 48.19
N THR A 298 -38.69 -5.27 49.12
CA THR A 298 -38.44 -4.62 50.41
C THR A 298 -38.63 -5.67 51.49
N ASP A 299 -37.58 -5.94 52.25
CA ASP A 299 -37.62 -6.91 53.35
C ASP A 299 -38.70 -6.50 54.37
N GLY A 300 -39.65 -7.40 54.65
CA GLY A 300 -40.61 -7.26 55.74
C GLY A 300 -42.04 -6.83 55.40
N GLN A 301 -42.43 -6.67 54.13
CA GLN A 301 -43.85 -6.46 53.78
C GLN A 301 -44.63 -7.79 53.75
N GLN A 302 -45.71 -7.90 54.55
CA GLN A 302 -46.72 -8.96 54.36
C GLN A 302 -47.45 -8.69 53.04
N ARG A 303 -47.25 -9.56 52.03
CA ARG A 303 -47.86 -9.44 50.70
C ARG A 303 -48.72 -10.66 50.39
N ASP A 304 -49.65 -10.48 49.46
CA ASP A 304 -50.50 -11.53 48.93
C ASP A 304 -49.78 -12.20 47.75
N GLU A 305 -49.24 -13.39 47.98
CA GLU A 305 -48.48 -14.16 46.97
C GLU A 305 -49.32 -14.44 45.71
N ALA A 306 -50.62 -14.70 45.86
CA ALA A 306 -51.51 -14.97 44.74
C ALA A 306 -51.70 -13.73 43.86
N LYS A 307 -51.82 -12.54 44.46
CA LYS A 307 -51.86 -11.28 43.71
C LYS A 307 -50.55 -10.95 43.02
N LEU A 308 -49.42 -11.27 43.65
CA LEU A 308 -48.11 -11.04 43.07
C LEU A 308 -47.92 -11.85 41.78
N GLU A 309 -48.26 -13.14 41.84
CA GLU A 309 -48.23 -14.03 40.67
C GLU A 309 -49.20 -13.56 39.58
N GLN A 310 -50.40 -13.10 39.97
CA GLN A 310 -51.40 -12.59 39.04
C GLN A 310 -50.92 -11.34 38.28
N ILE A 311 -50.39 -10.35 38.99
CA ILE A 311 -49.87 -9.10 38.39
C ILE A 311 -48.69 -9.41 37.46
N HIS A 312 -47.79 -10.33 37.86
CA HIS A 312 -46.68 -10.75 37.01
C HIS A 312 -47.15 -11.45 35.73
N ASN A 313 -48.12 -12.37 35.83
CA ASN A 313 -48.67 -13.07 34.68
C ASN A 313 -49.37 -12.13 33.70
N ASP A 314 -50.13 -11.14 34.21
CA ASP A 314 -50.76 -10.12 33.38
C ASP A 314 -49.71 -9.26 32.64
N TYR A 315 -48.62 -8.89 33.32
CA TYR A 315 -47.49 -8.20 32.70
C TYR A 315 -46.87 -9.01 31.56
N ILE A 316 -46.55 -10.29 31.80
CA ILE A 316 -46.00 -11.20 30.78
C ILE A 316 -46.98 -11.36 29.59
N GLN A 317 -48.29 -11.40 29.85
CA GLN A 317 -49.30 -11.48 28.80
C GLN A 317 -49.33 -10.21 27.94
N LEU A 318 -49.20 -9.02 28.53
CA LEU A 318 -49.10 -7.76 27.78
C LEU A 318 -47.86 -7.75 26.88
N LEU A 319 -46.72 -8.22 27.39
CA LEU A 319 -45.49 -8.34 26.60
C LEU A 319 -45.67 -9.28 25.40
N HIS A 320 -46.26 -10.46 25.59
CA HIS A 320 -46.54 -11.39 24.49
C HIS A 320 -47.51 -10.84 23.44
N GLN A 321 -48.40 -9.93 23.84
CA GLN A 321 -49.35 -9.26 22.96
C GLN A 321 -48.77 -7.99 22.30
N GLY A 322 -47.55 -7.57 22.68
CA GLY A 322 -46.95 -6.33 22.20
C GLY A 322 -47.68 -5.07 22.68
N LYS A 323 -48.35 -5.12 23.83
CA LYS A 323 -49.13 -4.01 24.39
C LYS A 323 -48.33 -3.20 25.42
N ASP A 324 -48.70 -1.93 25.59
CA ASP A 324 -48.07 -1.04 26.56
C ASP A 324 -48.39 -1.49 28.00
N VAL A 325 -47.38 -1.55 28.84
CA VAL A 325 -47.50 -1.97 30.24
C VAL A 325 -48.33 -1.00 31.08
N ALA A 326 -48.55 0.23 30.60
CA ALA A 326 -49.50 1.17 31.19
C ALA A 326 -50.92 0.60 31.29
N GLU A 327 -51.29 -0.39 30.48
CA GLU A 327 -52.58 -1.09 30.59
C GLU A 327 -52.78 -1.78 31.95
N LEU A 328 -51.70 -2.10 32.68
CA LEU A 328 -51.82 -2.61 34.05
C LEU A 328 -52.50 -1.62 34.99
N ASN A 329 -52.33 -0.31 34.78
CA ASN A 329 -52.97 0.73 35.58
C ASN A 329 -54.50 0.81 35.33
N GLN A 330 -55.01 0.15 34.30
CA GLN A 330 -56.46 0.02 34.07
C GLN A 330 -57.06 -1.13 34.91
N LYS A 331 -56.24 -2.13 35.25
CA LYS A 331 -56.65 -3.34 35.98
C LYS A 331 -56.35 -3.25 37.48
N TYR A 332 -55.26 -2.57 37.85
CA TYR A 332 -54.79 -2.43 39.24
C TYR A 332 -54.60 -0.96 39.58
N SER A 333 -54.99 -0.56 40.79
CA SER A 333 -54.72 0.80 41.25
C SER A 333 -53.23 0.99 41.57
N LYS A 334 -52.73 2.22 41.49
CA LYS A 334 -51.34 2.54 41.84
C LYS A 334 -50.96 2.07 43.25
N GLU A 335 -51.84 2.29 44.22
CA GLU A 335 -51.67 1.86 45.61
C GLU A 335 -51.66 0.34 45.78
N GLU A 336 -52.34 -0.40 44.90
CA GLU A 336 -52.35 -1.86 44.89
C GLU A 336 -51.06 -2.43 44.29
N LEU A 337 -50.58 -1.84 43.19
CA LEU A 337 -49.28 -2.18 42.62
C LEU A 337 -48.15 -1.91 43.63
N GLU A 338 -48.13 -0.72 44.23
CA GLU A 338 -47.10 -0.31 45.20
C GLU A 338 -47.11 -1.20 46.46
N ARG A 339 -48.30 -1.57 46.97
CA ARG A 339 -48.43 -2.51 48.10
C ARG A 339 -47.83 -3.88 47.81
N ASN A 340 -47.87 -4.33 46.56
CA ASN A 340 -47.29 -5.59 46.12
C ASN A 340 -45.84 -5.45 45.59
N GLY A 341 -45.25 -4.26 45.73
CA GLY A 341 -43.88 -3.96 45.33
C GLY A 341 -43.69 -3.75 43.84
N PHE A 342 -44.75 -3.51 43.09
CA PHE A 342 -44.69 -3.14 41.68
C PHE A 342 -44.85 -1.64 41.51
N SER A 343 -44.14 -1.07 40.55
CA SER A 343 -44.33 0.31 40.14
C SER A 343 -44.36 0.38 38.62
N VAL A 344 -45.41 0.99 38.08
CA VAL A 344 -45.52 1.35 36.68
C VAL A 344 -45.16 2.82 36.56
N HIS A 345 -44.03 3.11 35.93
CA HIS A 345 -43.57 4.47 35.71
C HIS A 345 -43.60 4.79 34.22
N LYS A 346 -44.10 5.98 33.86
CA LYS A 346 -44.02 6.49 32.49
C LYS A 346 -42.96 7.57 32.44
N SER A 347 -41.87 7.32 31.72
CA SER A 347 -40.84 8.32 31.48
C SER A 347 -41.36 9.41 30.54
N GLU A 348 -40.75 10.59 30.59
CA GLU A 348 -41.06 11.68 29.66
C GLU A 348 -40.34 11.51 28.31
N ASP A 349 -40.83 12.23 27.30
CA ASP A 349 -40.09 12.40 26.04
C ASP A 349 -38.88 13.30 26.32
N ILE A 350 -37.68 12.82 25.98
CA ILE A 350 -36.45 13.58 26.10
C ILE A 350 -35.98 13.94 24.69
N LYS A 351 -35.75 15.23 24.45
CA LYS A 351 -35.00 15.70 23.29
C LYS A 351 -34.09 16.82 23.76
N LEU A 352 -32.78 16.59 23.65
CA LEU A 352 -31.77 17.56 24.02
C LEU A 352 -30.65 17.59 23.00
N THR A 353 -29.97 18.73 22.93
CA THR A 353 -28.77 18.91 22.11
C THR A 353 -27.63 19.28 23.06
N GLU A 354 -26.58 18.47 23.05
CA GLU A 354 -25.35 18.71 23.82
C GLU A 354 -24.18 18.99 22.88
N GLU A 355 -23.39 20.00 23.21
CA GLU A 355 -22.06 20.13 22.61
C GLU A 355 -21.15 19.04 23.18
N ARG A 356 -20.58 18.23 22.29
CA ARG A 356 -19.65 17.15 22.61
C ARG A 356 -18.35 17.37 21.89
N THR A 357 -17.22 17.20 22.56
CA THR A 357 -15.93 17.36 21.89
C THR A 357 -15.70 16.25 20.87
N PHE A 358 -14.83 16.50 19.90
CA PHE A 358 -14.44 15.47 18.95
C PHE A 358 -13.81 14.24 19.62
N ASP A 359 -12.99 14.44 20.64
CA ASP A 359 -12.40 13.35 21.43
C ASP A 359 -13.45 12.50 22.15
N GLU A 360 -14.50 13.12 22.70
CA GLU A 360 -15.62 12.40 23.32
C GLU A 360 -16.33 11.51 22.31
N ILE A 361 -16.61 12.04 21.10
CA ILE A 361 -17.26 11.28 20.03
C ILE A 361 -16.35 10.15 19.53
N ILE A 362 -15.04 10.38 19.38
CA ILE A 362 -14.09 9.32 19.01
C ILE A 362 -14.01 8.24 20.08
N SER A 363 -13.95 8.61 21.35
CA SER A 363 -13.99 7.64 22.45
C SER A 363 -15.27 6.79 22.43
N TRP A 364 -16.37 7.33 21.92
CA TRP A 364 -17.56 6.54 21.65
C TRP A 364 -17.35 5.61 20.46
N VAL A 365 -17.09 6.13 19.26
CA VAL A 365 -17.10 5.30 18.03
C VAL A 365 -15.94 4.33 17.91
N SER A 366 -14.81 4.58 18.56
CA SER A 366 -13.65 3.67 18.62
C SER A 366 -13.80 2.60 19.70
N ASN A 367 -14.80 2.71 20.59
CA ASN A 367 -15.02 1.72 21.61
C ASN A 367 -15.55 0.42 20.94
N PRO A 368 -14.91 -0.74 21.16
CA PRO A 368 -15.34 -2.00 20.56
C PRO A 368 -16.75 -2.45 20.99
N TYR A 369 -17.33 -1.82 22.01
CA TYR A 369 -18.69 -2.06 22.51
C TYR A 369 -19.69 -0.95 22.12
N ALA A 370 -19.27 0.05 21.33
CA ALA A 370 -20.17 1.11 20.88
C ALA A 370 -21.31 0.57 20.02
N THR A 371 -21.04 -0.49 19.26
CA THR A 371 -22.03 -1.26 18.53
C THR A 371 -21.93 -2.72 18.93
N SER A 372 -23.07 -3.39 18.98
CA SER A 372 -23.15 -4.83 19.20
C SER A 372 -22.77 -5.55 17.91
N PRO A 373 -21.67 -6.33 17.87
CA PRO A 373 -21.40 -7.16 16.70
C PRO A 373 -22.56 -8.15 16.51
N ILE A 374 -22.84 -8.54 15.26
CA ILE A 374 -23.83 -9.58 14.97
C ILE A 374 -23.30 -10.90 15.56
N GLN A 375 -23.73 -11.23 16.79
CA GLN A 375 -23.29 -12.43 17.52
C GLN A 375 -24.29 -13.57 17.37
N GLU A 376 -23.77 -14.81 17.27
CA GLU A 376 -24.58 -16.00 17.54
C GLU A 376 -25.04 -15.96 19.01
N ARG A 377 -26.32 -16.30 19.27
CA ARG A 377 -27.00 -16.14 20.58
C ARG A 377 -26.25 -16.71 21.80
N HIS A 378 -25.27 -17.59 21.60
CA HIS A 378 -24.52 -18.27 22.66
C HIS A 378 -23.22 -17.55 23.08
N ALA A 379 -22.84 -16.47 22.40
CA ALA A 379 -21.61 -15.71 22.67
C ALA A 379 -21.84 -14.39 23.44
N ILE A 380 -23.07 -14.11 23.87
CA ILE A 380 -23.44 -12.87 24.58
C ILE A 380 -22.65 -12.78 25.90
N GLN A 381 -21.56 -12.01 25.91
CA GLN A 381 -20.89 -11.60 27.13
C GLN A 381 -21.56 -10.35 27.69
N LEU A 382 -21.74 -10.30 29.02
CA LEU A 382 -22.20 -9.09 29.71
C LEU A 382 -21.13 -8.00 29.58
N GLU A 383 -21.51 -6.86 29.00
CA GLU A 383 -20.57 -5.82 28.57
C GLU A 383 -19.91 -5.06 29.72
N PRO A 384 -18.57 -4.97 29.75
CA PRO A 384 -17.82 -4.38 30.88
C PRO A 384 -17.74 -2.84 30.89
N THR A 385 -18.11 -2.13 29.80
CA THR A 385 -17.97 -0.66 29.74
C THR A 385 -19.18 0.03 29.11
N ARG A 386 -20.17 0.39 29.93
CA ARG A 386 -21.40 1.08 29.49
C ARG A 386 -21.26 2.58 29.23
N PHE A 387 -20.17 3.21 29.67
CA PHE A 387 -20.06 4.68 29.69
C PHE A 387 -18.64 5.15 29.35
N SER A 388 -18.53 6.27 28.63
CA SER A 388 -17.27 7.02 28.52
C SER A 388 -16.86 7.61 29.88
N GLN A 389 -15.62 8.08 30.02
CA GLN A 389 -15.18 8.71 31.27
C GLN A 389 -15.96 10.00 31.56
N GLU A 390 -16.27 10.77 30.52
CA GLU A 390 -17.00 12.03 30.59
C GLU A 390 -18.46 11.80 30.97
N ASP A 391 -19.09 10.76 30.41
CA ASP A 391 -20.46 10.38 30.77
C ASP A 391 -20.56 9.85 32.20
N LYS A 392 -19.59 9.08 32.68
CA LYS A 392 -19.52 8.67 34.09
C LYS A 392 -19.50 9.89 35.01
N LYS A 393 -18.66 10.88 34.72
CA LYS A 393 -18.60 12.13 35.50
C LYS A 393 -19.93 12.88 35.47
N LYS A 394 -20.62 12.93 34.33
CA LYS A 394 -21.95 13.56 34.21
C LYS A 394 -22.99 12.82 35.06
N ILE A 395 -23.05 11.49 34.97
CA ILE A 395 -23.98 10.65 35.75
C ILE A 395 -23.71 10.81 37.25
N GLU A 396 -22.46 10.68 37.69
CA GLU A 396 -22.08 10.79 39.10
C GLU A 396 -22.39 12.18 39.68
N LYS A 397 -22.12 13.24 38.91
CA LYS A 397 -22.44 14.62 39.30
C LYS A 397 -23.94 14.80 39.50
N THR A 398 -24.77 14.35 38.57
CA THR A 398 -26.24 14.46 38.69
C THR A 398 -26.78 13.57 39.80
N ALA A 399 -26.24 12.35 39.97
CA ALA A 399 -26.60 11.45 41.06
C ALA A 399 -26.32 12.10 42.44
N SER A 400 -25.20 12.79 42.58
CA SER A 400 -24.82 13.50 43.83
C SER A 400 -25.75 14.67 44.19
N GLN A 401 -26.59 15.13 43.25
CA GLN A 401 -27.57 16.22 43.46
C GLN A 401 -28.92 15.72 44.01
N GLY A 402 -29.07 14.42 44.28
CA GLY A 402 -30.27 13.85 44.91
C GLY A 402 -31.41 13.55 43.94
N ILE A 403 -31.08 13.17 42.70
CA ILE A 403 -32.03 12.62 41.72
C ILE A 403 -32.67 11.32 42.26
N ASN A 404 -33.94 11.06 41.94
CA ASN A 404 -34.60 9.83 42.37
C ASN A 404 -34.12 8.61 41.56
N ASP A 405 -34.35 7.40 42.07
CA ASP A 405 -33.85 6.16 41.46
C ASP A 405 -34.37 5.93 40.02
N ILE A 406 -35.57 6.41 39.71
CA ILE A 406 -36.20 6.22 38.40
C ILE A 406 -35.57 7.15 37.37
N ASP A 407 -35.43 8.43 37.72
CA ASP A 407 -34.79 9.44 36.88
C ASP A 407 -33.29 9.12 36.69
N LEU A 408 -32.65 8.47 37.67
CA LEU A 408 -31.28 7.95 37.54
C LEU A 408 -31.17 6.83 36.49
N VAL A 409 -32.15 5.91 36.44
CA VAL A 409 -32.19 4.85 35.42
C VAL A 409 -32.35 5.45 34.02
N ASP A 410 -33.20 6.46 33.88
CA ASP A 410 -33.39 7.16 32.61
C ASP A 410 -32.12 7.92 32.18
N LEU A 411 -31.40 8.53 33.12
CA LEU A 411 -30.12 9.21 32.90
C LEU A 411 -29.01 8.23 32.46
N ILE A 412 -28.92 7.08 33.12
CA ILE A 412 -27.98 6.00 32.79
C ILE A 412 -28.23 5.51 31.37
N GLU A 413 -29.47 5.24 30.99
CA GLU A 413 -29.78 4.78 29.63
C GLU A 413 -29.47 5.85 28.58
N LEU A 414 -29.70 7.12 28.89
CA LEU A 414 -29.44 8.25 27.98
C LEU A 414 -27.97 8.35 27.59
N TYR A 415 -27.06 8.13 28.56
CA TYR A 415 -25.62 8.23 28.37
C TYR A 415 -24.91 6.88 28.15
N ASP A 416 -25.65 5.78 28.03
CA ASP A 416 -25.10 4.48 27.65
C ASP A 416 -24.41 4.58 26.28
N ILE A 417 -23.17 4.11 26.18
CA ILE A 417 -22.35 4.19 24.97
C ILE A 417 -22.89 3.32 23.83
N ASN A 418 -23.75 2.34 24.14
CA ASN A 418 -24.35 1.46 23.14
C ASN A 418 -25.20 2.28 22.14
N LEU A 419 -24.66 2.46 20.94
CA LEU A 419 -25.26 3.19 19.83
C LEU A 419 -26.37 2.39 19.13
N ASP A 420 -26.42 1.07 19.32
CA ASP A 420 -27.51 0.20 18.83
C ASP A 420 -28.72 0.20 19.77
N ASN A 421 -28.68 0.94 20.88
CA ASN A 421 -29.80 1.07 21.79
C ASN A 421 -31.00 1.72 21.09
N THR A 422 -32.01 0.90 20.79
CA THR A 422 -33.24 1.35 20.12
C THR A 422 -34.09 2.31 20.94
N ASN A 423 -33.84 2.42 22.25
CA ASN A 423 -34.56 3.33 23.14
C ASN A 423 -34.04 4.77 23.06
N VAL A 424 -32.78 4.97 22.64
CA VAL A 424 -32.15 6.29 22.60
C VAL A 424 -31.59 6.53 21.21
N SER A 425 -32.19 7.46 20.49
CA SER A 425 -31.69 7.91 19.19
C SER A 425 -30.66 9.02 19.38
N ARG A 426 -29.48 8.82 18.80
CA ARG A 426 -28.36 9.78 18.82
C ARG A 426 -27.96 10.11 17.41
N HIS A 427 -27.85 11.39 17.07
CA HIS A 427 -27.31 11.81 15.79
C HIS A 427 -26.63 13.17 15.89
N ILE A 428 -25.59 13.35 15.09
CA ILE A 428 -24.97 14.65 14.88
C ILE A 428 -25.63 15.24 13.63
N GLU A 429 -26.21 16.43 13.75
CA GLU A 429 -26.86 17.06 12.60
C GLU A 429 -25.82 17.45 11.53
N GLY A 430 -26.14 17.14 10.27
CA GLY A 430 -25.37 17.61 9.12
C GLY A 430 -24.05 16.89 8.84
N VAL A 431 -23.72 15.77 9.50
CA VAL A 431 -22.49 14.97 9.25
C VAL A 431 -22.28 14.64 7.78
N LEU A 432 -23.36 14.31 7.06
CA LEU A 432 -23.29 13.89 5.66
C LEU A 432 -23.50 15.02 4.65
N THR A 433 -23.85 16.24 5.09
CA THR A 433 -24.33 17.30 4.18
C THR A 433 -23.60 18.63 4.35
N ASN A 434 -23.64 19.21 5.54
CA ASN A 434 -23.24 20.61 5.76
C ASN A 434 -22.10 20.78 6.77
N ASN A 435 -21.80 19.75 7.56
CA ASN A 435 -20.79 19.81 8.60
C ASN A 435 -19.45 19.24 8.10
N THR A 436 -18.86 19.90 7.11
CA THR A 436 -17.59 19.49 6.49
C THR A 436 -16.45 19.38 7.49
N GLN A 437 -16.55 20.08 8.63
CA GLN A 437 -15.56 20.04 9.71
C GLN A 437 -15.48 18.67 10.40
N VAL A 438 -16.63 18.00 10.62
CA VAL A 438 -16.65 16.64 11.19
C VAL A 438 -16.02 15.65 10.22
N THR A 439 -16.30 15.81 8.92
CA THR A 439 -15.72 14.99 7.86
C THR A 439 -14.20 15.19 7.76
N TYR A 440 -13.72 16.44 7.90
CA TYR A 440 -12.29 16.73 7.93
C TYR A 440 -11.59 16.08 9.13
N TYR A 441 -12.16 16.23 10.32
CA TYR A 441 -11.62 15.59 11.52
C TYR A 441 -11.63 14.05 11.41
N PHE A 442 -12.71 13.47 10.89
CA PHE A 442 -12.76 12.02 10.63
C PHE A 442 -11.69 11.57 9.63
N GLN A 443 -11.47 12.33 8.56
CA GLN A 443 -10.43 12.03 7.58
C GLN A 443 -9.02 12.18 8.17
N GLU A 444 -8.78 13.12 9.09
CA GLU A 444 -7.51 13.23 9.83
C GLU A 444 -7.25 11.97 10.65
N GLN A 445 -8.24 11.48 11.41
CA GLN A 445 -8.12 10.23 12.19
C GLN A 445 -7.94 9.02 11.27
N LEU A 446 -8.70 8.95 10.17
CA LEU A 446 -8.57 7.89 9.17
C LEU A 446 -7.16 7.88 8.55
N ASN A 447 -6.60 9.04 8.23
CA ASN A 447 -5.25 9.14 7.69
C ASN A 447 -4.20 8.54 8.65
N GLU A 448 -4.30 8.81 9.96
CA GLU A 448 -3.38 8.25 10.96
C GLU A 448 -3.44 6.71 10.97
N GLU A 449 -4.65 6.14 10.98
CA GLU A 449 -4.86 4.69 10.93
C GLU A 449 -4.36 4.07 9.62
N LEU A 450 -4.61 4.73 8.48
CA LEU A 450 -4.14 4.28 7.16
C LEU A 450 -2.62 4.25 7.08
N LEU A 451 -1.94 5.29 7.59
CA LEU A 451 -0.47 5.37 7.62
C LEU A 451 0.13 4.35 8.60
N SER A 452 -0.52 4.13 9.74
CA SER A 452 -0.14 3.10 10.71
C SER A 452 -0.25 1.70 10.10
N MET A 453 -1.36 1.41 9.42
CA MET A 453 -1.56 0.16 8.69
C MET A 453 -0.52 -0.04 7.58
N ALA A 454 -0.28 0.97 6.74
CA ALA A 454 0.74 0.91 5.69
C ALA A 454 2.13 0.58 6.26
N SER A 455 2.50 1.24 7.37
CA SER A 455 3.77 1.00 8.05
C SER A 455 3.87 -0.40 8.66
N ALA A 456 2.77 -0.93 9.21
CA ALA A 456 2.73 -2.28 9.76
C ALA A 456 2.87 -3.35 8.65
N LEU A 457 2.15 -3.16 7.54
CA LEU A 457 2.19 -4.06 6.40
C LEU A 457 3.55 -4.03 5.69
N ASP A 458 4.20 -2.86 5.56
CA ASP A 458 5.57 -2.75 5.04
C ASP A 458 6.54 -3.60 5.87
N ARG A 459 6.52 -3.47 7.21
CA ARG A 459 7.38 -4.28 8.09
C ARG A 459 7.15 -5.78 7.90
N VAL A 460 5.90 -6.20 7.73
CA VAL A 460 5.56 -7.61 7.46
C VAL A 460 6.14 -8.04 6.12
N GLN A 461 5.91 -7.30 5.04
CA GLN A 461 6.41 -7.64 3.72
C GLN A 461 7.94 -7.72 3.70
N GLN A 462 8.62 -6.72 4.26
CA GLN A 462 10.08 -6.65 4.36
C GLN A 462 10.66 -7.84 5.14
N ALA A 463 10.00 -8.29 6.21
CA ALA A 463 10.44 -9.45 6.98
C ALA A 463 10.30 -10.74 6.16
N PHE A 464 9.18 -10.94 5.46
CA PHE A 464 8.95 -12.14 4.67
C PHE A 464 9.82 -12.21 3.41
N ILE A 465 10.06 -11.09 2.71
CA ILE A 465 10.95 -11.04 1.54
C ILE A 465 12.33 -11.60 1.89
N LYS A 466 12.86 -11.27 3.07
CA LYS A 466 14.16 -11.75 3.55
C LYS A 466 14.22 -13.26 3.81
N LEU A 467 13.08 -13.92 3.93
CA LEU A 467 12.98 -15.36 4.14
C LEU A 467 12.88 -16.13 2.82
N LEU A 468 12.72 -15.44 1.68
CA LEU A 468 12.63 -16.08 0.38
C LEU A 468 14.01 -16.51 -0.12
N SER A 469 14.08 -17.73 -0.66
CA SER A 469 15.27 -18.18 -1.39
C SER A 469 15.24 -17.69 -2.84
N LYS A 470 16.43 -17.50 -3.45
CA LYS A 470 16.51 -17.16 -4.88
C LYS A 470 15.83 -18.20 -5.78
N GLU A 471 15.85 -19.48 -5.37
CA GLU A 471 15.19 -20.57 -6.10
C GLU A 471 13.66 -20.48 -6.04
N GLU A 472 13.10 -20.16 -4.88
CA GLU A 472 11.67 -19.96 -4.70
C GLU A 472 11.16 -18.77 -5.53
N ILE A 473 11.90 -17.65 -5.53
CA ILE A 473 11.58 -16.47 -6.34
C ILE A 473 11.54 -16.82 -7.84
N ARG A 474 12.54 -17.57 -8.33
CA ARG A 474 12.57 -18.02 -9.74
C ARG A 474 11.39 -18.93 -10.08
N LYS A 475 11.05 -19.87 -9.18
CA LYS A 475 9.92 -20.79 -9.37
C LYS A 475 8.56 -20.09 -9.38
N PHE A 476 8.41 -19.00 -8.64
CA PHE A 476 7.18 -18.21 -8.62
C PHE A 476 6.87 -17.56 -9.99
N ALA A 477 7.90 -17.26 -10.78
CA ALA A 477 7.74 -16.61 -12.07
C ALA A 477 7.34 -17.53 -13.22
N LEU A 478 7.73 -18.81 -13.15
CA LEU A 478 7.26 -19.88 -14.05
C LEU A 478 5.74 -20.02 -13.95
#